data_AF-A0A851SPX6-F1
#
_entry.id   AF-A0A851SPX6-F1
#
_cell.length_a   1.000
_cell.length_b   1.000
_cell.length_c   1.000
_cell.angle_alpha   90.00
_cell.angle_beta   90.00
_cell.angle_gamma   90.00
#
_symmetry.space_group_name_H-M   'P 1'
#
loop_
_entity.id
_entity.type
_entity.pdbx_description
1 polymer ?
#
loop_
_entity_poly.entity_id
_entity_poly.type
_entity_poly.pdbx_seq_one_letter_code
_entity_poly.pdbx_strand_id
1 'polypeptide(L)'
;LFQKCQVNGSDTHPVFAYLKAHLPAPADEPAHLMTDPRFVTWSPVRRSDISWNFEKFLVGPEGEPFRRYSPRVPTAQLEPDIQRLLKLAK
;
A
#
# COMPACT_ATOMS: atom_id res chain seq x y z
N LEU A 1 8.19 16.25 14.63
CA LEU A 1 8.09 14.79 14.88
C LEU A 1 6.69 14.37 14.46
N PHE A 2 6.58 13.65 13.34
CA PHE A 2 5.36 13.33 12.57
C PHE A 2 4.63 14.51 11.90
N GLN A 3 4.38 14.35 10.60
CA GLN A 3 3.58 15.27 9.79
C GLN A 3 2.67 14.43 8.90
N LYS A 4 1.43 14.89 8.68
CA LYS A 4 0.55 14.30 7.67
C LYS A 4 1.16 14.53 6.28
N CYS A 5 1.25 13.48 5.48
CA CYS A 5 1.67 13.56 4.08
C CYS A 5 0.55 13.03 3.17
N GLN A 6 0.66 13.34 1.87
CA GLN A 6 -0.23 12.78 0.85
C GLN A 6 0.32 11.45 0.35
N VAL A 7 -0.58 10.50 0.10
CA VAL A 7 -0.24 9.16 -0.40
C VAL A 7 -0.65 8.95 -1.86
N ASN A 8 -1.49 9.85 -2.39
CA ASN A 8 -1.98 9.90 -3.76
C ASN A 8 -1.91 11.34 -4.30
N GLY A 9 -2.10 11.50 -5.62
CA GLY A 9 -2.06 12.80 -6.30
C GLY A 9 -0.66 13.34 -6.60
N SER A 10 -0.58 14.57 -7.09
CA SER A 10 0.67 15.26 -7.47
C SER A 10 1.70 15.31 -6.35
N ASP A 11 1.22 15.49 -5.12
CA ASP A 11 2.07 15.72 -3.95
C ASP A 11 2.33 14.42 -3.17
N THR A 12 2.17 13.27 -3.83
CA THR A 12 2.41 11.94 -3.23
C THR A 12 3.82 11.88 -2.63
N HIS A 13 3.91 11.53 -1.36
CA HIS A 13 5.19 11.36 -0.68
C HIS A 13 6.05 10.29 -1.38
N PRO A 14 7.37 10.49 -1.57
CA PRO A 14 8.22 9.61 -2.37
C PRO A 14 8.17 8.12 -1.98
N VAL A 15 8.06 7.82 -0.68
CA VAL A 15 7.92 6.43 -0.19
C VAL A 15 6.65 5.76 -0.75
N PHE A 16 5.51 6.44 -0.76
CA PHE A 16 4.28 5.88 -1.32
C PHE A 16 4.32 5.81 -2.85
N ALA A 17 4.98 6.77 -3.51
CA ALA A 17 5.21 6.68 -4.96
C ALA A 17 6.03 5.44 -5.32
N TYR A 18 7.12 5.19 -4.58
CA TYR A 18 7.96 4.00 -4.72
C TYR A 18 7.17 2.71 -4.47
N LEU A 19 6.45 2.61 -3.36
CA LEU A 19 5.66 1.43 -3.00
C LEU A 19 4.57 1.11 -4.03
N LYS A 20 3.81 2.13 -4.49
CA LYS A 20 2.76 1.97 -5.51
C LYS A 20 3.33 1.59 -6.88
N ALA A 21 4.55 1.99 -7.21
CA ALA A 21 5.20 1.61 -8.47
C ALA A 21 5.60 0.13 -8.49
N HIS A 22 6.12 -0.39 -7.36
CA HIS A 22 6.57 -1.78 -7.24
C HIS A 22 5.43 -2.76 -6.96
N LEU A 23 4.40 -2.31 -6.25
CA LEU A 23 3.22 -3.09 -5.90
C LEU A 23 1.96 -2.32 -6.37
N PRO A 24 1.63 -2.40 -7.68
CA PRO A 24 0.61 -1.56 -8.28
C PRO A 24 -0.81 -1.84 -7.79
N ALA A 25 -1.08 -3.02 -7.23
CA ALA A 25 -2.39 -3.34 -6.70
C ALA A 25 -2.29 -4.29 -5.48
N PRO A 26 -3.28 -4.29 -4.58
CA PRO A 26 -3.40 -5.30 -3.53
C PRO A 26 -3.45 -6.72 -4.10
N ALA A 27 -2.79 -7.66 -3.43
CA ALA A 27 -2.80 -9.06 -3.82
C ALA A 27 -4.19 -9.70 -3.70
N ASP A 28 -5.01 -9.23 -2.75
CA ASP A 28 -6.34 -9.75 -2.44
C ASP A 28 -7.48 -9.04 -3.18
N GLU A 29 -7.28 -7.79 -3.61
CA GLU A 29 -8.30 -6.98 -4.30
C GLU A 29 -7.67 -6.11 -5.42
N PRO A 30 -7.29 -6.71 -6.57
CA PRO A 30 -6.42 -6.05 -7.54
C PRO A 30 -7.08 -4.97 -8.41
N ALA A 31 -8.41 -4.87 -8.40
CA ALA A 31 -9.17 -4.02 -9.33
C ALA A 31 -10.04 -2.96 -8.65
N HIS A 32 -10.23 -3.01 -7.33
CA HIS A 32 -11.06 -2.06 -6.60
C HIS A 32 -10.23 -0.84 -6.19
N LEU A 33 -10.70 0.36 -6.55
CA LEU A 33 -10.15 1.62 -6.07
C LEU A 33 -11.11 2.34 -5.14
N MET A 34 -12.34 2.58 -5.58
CA MET A 34 -13.35 3.29 -4.82
C MET A 34 -14.73 2.98 -5.39
N THR A 35 -15.72 2.77 -4.53
CA THR A 35 -17.11 2.56 -4.96
C THR A 35 -17.79 3.87 -5.33
N ASP A 36 -17.62 4.90 -4.50
CA ASP A 36 -18.21 6.23 -4.73
C ASP A 36 -17.12 7.22 -5.17
N PRO A 37 -17.14 7.71 -6.42
CA PRO A 37 -16.10 8.58 -6.95
C PRO A 37 -15.97 9.91 -6.21
N ARG A 38 -16.98 10.33 -5.42
CA ARG A 38 -16.93 11.57 -4.63
C ARG A 38 -15.84 11.58 -3.56
N PHE A 39 -15.37 10.40 -3.14
CA PHE A 39 -14.25 10.28 -2.20
C PHE A 39 -12.87 10.38 -2.85
N VAL A 40 -12.79 10.41 -4.18
CA VAL A 40 -11.54 10.61 -4.91
C VAL A 40 -11.33 12.11 -5.14
N THR A 41 -10.61 12.75 -4.22
CA THR A 41 -10.39 14.21 -4.22
C THR A 41 -8.99 14.62 -4.68
N TRP A 42 -8.13 13.66 -5.06
CA TRP A 42 -6.77 13.91 -5.51
C TRP A 42 -6.65 13.88 -7.04
N SER A 43 -5.59 14.49 -7.56
CA SER A 43 -5.26 14.51 -9.00
C SER A 43 -3.75 14.45 -9.21
N PRO A 44 -3.23 13.74 -10.23
CA PRO A 44 -3.98 12.84 -11.12
C PRO A 44 -4.39 11.57 -10.40
N VAL A 45 -5.51 10.97 -10.83
CA VAL A 45 -5.94 9.64 -10.38
C VAL A 45 -5.19 8.58 -11.18
N ARG A 46 -4.62 7.59 -10.50
CA ARG A 46 -3.86 6.48 -11.10
C ARG A 46 -4.47 5.15 -10.68
N ARG A 47 -4.33 4.13 -11.53
CA ARG A 47 -4.79 2.77 -11.23
C ARG A 47 -4.12 2.17 -10.00
N SER A 48 -2.92 2.62 -9.67
CA SER A 48 -2.14 2.13 -8.55
C SER A 48 -2.40 2.85 -7.23
N ASP A 49 -3.31 3.83 -7.21
CA ASP A 49 -3.57 4.64 -6.02
C ASP A 49 -4.05 3.81 -4.84
N ILE A 50 -3.81 4.35 -3.64
CA ILE A 50 -4.27 3.75 -2.38
C ILE A 50 -5.77 3.97 -2.27
N SER A 51 -6.53 2.89 -2.08
CA SER A 51 -7.99 2.90 -2.17
C SER A 51 -8.65 3.51 -0.93
N TRP A 52 -8.10 3.24 0.25
CA TRP A 52 -8.65 3.73 1.51
C TRP A 52 -7.61 3.73 2.64
N ASN A 53 -8.06 4.18 3.82
CA ASN A 53 -7.29 4.05 5.05
C ASN A 53 -7.00 2.58 5.37
N PHE A 54 -5.84 2.33 5.97
CA PHE A 54 -5.36 1.00 6.38
C PHE A 54 -5.06 0.04 5.22
N GLU A 55 -4.70 0.53 4.04
CA GLU A 55 -3.97 -0.30 3.08
C GLU A 55 -2.55 -0.59 3.61
N LYS A 56 -2.03 -1.80 3.39
CA LYS A 56 -0.76 -2.24 4.01
C LYS A 56 0.26 -2.61 2.94
N PHE A 57 1.51 -2.24 3.18
CA PHE A 57 2.67 -2.68 2.41
C PHE A 57 3.61 -3.42 3.35
N LEU A 58 3.95 -4.65 2.99
CA LEU A 58 4.97 -5.43 3.66
C LEU A 58 6.28 -5.28 2.88
N VAL A 59 7.33 -4.91 3.58
CA VAL A 59 8.67 -4.65 3.05
C VAL A 59 9.64 -5.68 3.64
N GLY A 60 10.50 -6.22 2.79
CA GLY A 60 11.52 -7.21 3.16
C GLY A 60 12.66 -6.62 3.98
N PRO A 61 13.53 -7.48 4.56
CA PRO A 61 14.64 -7.04 5.41
C PRO A 61 15.66 -6.16 4.67
N GLU A 62 15.83 -6.37 3.36
CA GLU A 62 16.71 -5.56 2.50
C GLU A 62 16.04 -4.29 1.95
N GLY A 63 14.84 -3.94 2.42
CA GLY A 63 14.10 -2.75 1.99
C GLY A 63 13.22 -2.93 0.75
N GLU A 64 13.22 -4.12 0.14
CA GLU A 64 12.44 -4.39 -1.08
C GLU A 64 10.94 -4.61 -0.80
N PRO A 65 10.03 -4.01 -1.59
CA PRO A 65 8.59 -4.24 -1.48
C PRO A 65 8.24 -5.72 -1.70
N PHE A 66 7.59 -6.36 -0.72
CA PHE A 66 7.25 -7.78 -0.78
C PHE A 66 5.79 -8.03 -1.19
N ARG A 67 4.83 -7.39 -0.52
CA ARG A 67 3.40 -7.59 -0.78
C ARG A 67 2.55 -6.40 -0.34
N ARG A 68 1.46 -6.16 -1.06
CA ARG A 68 0.45 -5.11 -0.79
C ARG A 68 -0.88 -5.77 -0.48
N TYR A 69 -1.59 -5.26 0.53
CA TYR A 69 -2.86 -5.81 1.02
C TYR A 69 -3.90 -4.72 1.12
N SER A 70 -5.14 -5.04 0.72
CA SER A 70 -6.23 -4.10 0.76
C SER A 70 -6.58 -3.71 2.22
N PRO A 71 -7.36 -2.62 2.40
CA PRO A 71 -7.93 -2.27 3.70
C PRO A 71 -8.70 -3.41 4.38
N ARG A 72 -9.29 -4.32 3.60
CA ARG A 72 -10.18 -5.39 4.10
C ARG A 72 -9.43 -6.51 4.79
N VAL A 73 -8.16 -6.74 4.45
CA VAL A 73 -7.34 -7.79 5.07
C VAL A 73 -7.05 -7.41 6.53
N PRO A 74 -7.51 -8.19 7.52
CA PRO A 74 -7.15 -7.95 8.91
C PRO A 74 -5.63 -8.05 9.10
N THR A 75 -5.03 -7.12 9.84
CA THR A 75 -3.56 -7.08 10.04
C THR A 75 -3.01 -8.39 10.61
N ALA A 76 -3.78 -9.12 11.43
CA ALA A 76 -3.38 -10.44 11.94
C ALA A 76 -3.12 -11.47 10.83
N GLN A 77 -3.80 -11.37 9.69
CA GLN A 77 -3.59 -12.29 8.56
C GLN A 77 -2.27 -12.05 7.81
N LEU A 78 -1.54 -10.97 8.11
CA LEU A 78 -0.19 -10.74 7.57
C LEU A 78 0.86 -11.56 8.33
N GLU A 79 0.54 -12.12 9.50
CA GLU A 79 1.48 -12.84 10.35
C GLU A 79 2.28 -13.93 9.60
N PRO A 80 1.68 -14.81 8.77
CA PRO A 80 2.45 -15.84 8.07
C PRO A 80 3.50 -15.25 7.11
N ASP A 81 3.16 -14.16 6.43
CA ASP A 81 4.07 -13.48 5.51
C ASP A 81 5.19 -12.75 6.28
N ILE A 82 4.89 -12.16 7.44
CA ILE A 82 5.88 -11.55 8.34
C ILE A 82 6.84 -12.63 8.86
N GLN A 83 6.32 -13.75 9.38
CA GLN A 83 7.12 -14.89 9.87
C GLN A 83 8.03 -15.46 8.78
N ARG A 84 7.56 -15.48 7.53
CA ARG A 84 8.38 -15.88 6.38
C ARG A 84 9.56 -14.92 6.18
N LEU A 85 9.32 -13.61 6.19
CA LEU A 85 10.38 -12.62 5.98
C LEU A 85 11.38 -12.58 7.13
N LEU A 86 10.93 -12.78 8.38
CA LEU A 86 11.83 -12.86 9.54
C LEU A 86 12.82 -14.03 9.44
N LYS A 87 12.42 -15.15 8.85
CA LYS A 87 13.33 -16.29 8.61
C LYS A 87 14.37 -16.04 7.52
N LEU A 88 14.14 -15.04 6.67
CA LEU A 88 15.05 -14.65 5.58
C LEU A 88 16.00 -13.51 5.99
N ALA A 89 15.68 -12.78 7.06
CA ALA A 89 16.56 -11.79 7.64
C ALA A 89 17.81 -12.50 8.21
N LYS A 90 18.99 -12.06 7.78
CA LYS A 90 20.28 -12.58 8.26
C LYS A 90 20.72 -11.86 9.53
#